data_AF-A0A269TK56-F1
#
_entry.id   AF-A0A269TK56-F1
#
_cell.length_a   1.000
_cell.length_b   1.000
_cell.length_c   1.000
_cell.angle_alpha   90.00
_cell.angle_beta   90.00
_cell.angle_gamma   90.00
#
_symmetry.space_group_name_H-M   'P 1'
#
loop_
_entity.id
_entity.type
_entity.pdbx_description
1 polymer ?
#
loop_
_entity_poly.entity_id
_entity_poly.type
_entity_poly.pdbx_seq_one_letter_code
_entity_poly.pdbx_strand_id
1 'polypeptide(L)'
;MLNRKTWLLKIILPLSTVGLTALGVAGAIGFKAVHPPKKVFLNFANYAAESNIAKISENFTYRTYADINDFRDQLLSQKIAAGITSSYQIFTFIELGLVRPINYDAFFNLEGDTARGKAFYNADWARATYTDAVFQQLSFFDQFFQEENLKKTLEARYGSDQPLHMWNFMVPYFTQDKILAYDYRDIDKSKLTDQEKANFEIDFDTRIANSTTLTAQEKANGRDFRNLFTILRDLIPQDSLVQIHDEMRDNIAYGSEDVVTQNQENFDGKLGLSTYQTYVNDFINNVQSGLNTTLKNTARIIFNNDSSIILNSLVDQTLNTSVGVIYNGDALDAFFAVDNDDDLRNSSGYDRTPIRIVNLKSRITLTDGYIIPSYLTDQEANEVARLAHQDIYDGWYAEDYNGSSGLPTGLLGTYQNNNSTEEVAMYDEDEESFSKPGFENFFFVNYTPPTKIANNIVFYNQVADPSKEQLANKSDLYKDNYIAWQLEQSDYGYEKPTGNYDNSDFAKFVNIASEMGIVDFDGIKVPAFMHPSSDLLVSAAQVYYVNRFKT
;
A
#
# COMPACT_ATOMS: atom_id res chain seq x y z
N MET A 1 -77.22 -32.34 14.72
CA MET A 1 -76.89 -31.32 13.68
C MET A 1 -75.51 -30.76 14.00
N LEU A 2 -74.44 -31.26 13.36
CA LEU A 2 -73.12 -30.64 13.49
C LEU A 2 -73.16 -29.24 12.87
N ASN A 3 -72.69 -28.26 13.62
CA ASN A 3 -72.79 -26.84 13.32
C ASN A 3 -71.95 -26.51 12.07
N ARG A 4 -72.59 -26.48 10.89
CA ARG A 4 -71.98 -26.21 9.56
C ARG A 4 -71.02 -25.01 9.56
N LYS A 5 -71.26 -24.01 10.43
CA LYS A 5 -70.38 -22.85 10.62
C LYS A 5 -68.99 -23.22 11.15
N THR A 6 -68.87 -24.15 12.09
CA THR A 6 -67.58 -24.59 12.65
C THR A 6 -66.74 -25.45 11.70
N TRP A 7 -67.36 -26.12 10.74
CA TRP A 7 -66.64 -26.92 9.73
C TRP A 7 -66.05 -26.05 8.61
N LEU A 8 -66.81 -25.06 8.14
CA LEU A 8 -66.33 -24.06 7.17
C LEU A 8 -65.15 -23.24 7.72
N LEU A 9 -65.20 -22.80 8.99
CA LEU A 9 -64.10 -22.07 9.62
C LEU A 9 -62.81 -22.92 9.76
N LYS A 10 -62.93 -24.23 10.01
CA LYS A 10 -61.77 -25.16 10.09
C LYS A 10 -61.13 -25.45 8.74
N ILE A 11 -61.82 -25.21 7.63
CA ILE A 11 -61.29 -25.39 6.27
C ILE A 11 -60.77 -24.07 5.72
N ILE A 12 -61.48 -22.96 5.97
CA ILE A 12 -61.12 -21.63 5.45
C ILE A 12 -59.86 -21.09 6.12
N LEU A 13 -59.67 -21.26 7.44
CA LEU A 13 -58.46 -20.77 8.12
C LEU A 13 -57.14 -21.38 7.58
N PRO A 14 -56.98 -22.71 7.45
CA PRO A 14 -55.76 -23.27 6.89
C PRO A 14 -55.57 -22.91 5.41
N LEU A 15 -56.65 -22.82 4.62
CA LEU A 15 -56.59 -22.37 3.22
C LEU A 15 -56.18 -20.90 3.08
N SER A 16 -56.66 -20.00 3.95
CA SER A 16 -56.24 -18.60 3.97
C SER A 16 -54.80 -18.44 4.44
N THR A 17 -54.36 -19.29 5.38
CA THR A 17 -52.97 -19.29 5.85
C THR A 17 -52.04 -19.76 4.72
N VAL A 18 -52.34 -20.87 4.05
CA VAL A 18 -51.56 -21.37 2.90
C VAL A 18 -51.55 -20.36 1.74
N GLY A 19 -52.69 -19.71 1.46
CA GLY A 19 -52.78 -18.66 0.45
C GLY A 19 -51.93 -17.43 0.77
N LEU A 20 -51.91 -16.98 2.03
CA LEU A 20 -51.06 -15.88 2.49
C LEU A 20 -49.57 -16.24 2.47
N THR A 21 -49.20 -17.46 2.85
CA THR A 21 -47.79 -17.90 2.76
C THR A 21 -47.34 -18.03 1.30
N ALA A 22 -48.19 -18.57 0.42
CA ALA A 22 -47.89 -18.66 -1.01
C ALA A 22 -47.76 -17.28 -1.67
N LEU A 23 -48.63 -16.33 -1.32
CA LEU A 23 -48.53 -14.93 -1.76
C LEU A 23 -47.27 -14.24 -1.19
N GLY A 24 -46.91 -14.50 0.06
CA GLY A 24 -45.68 -13.99 0.67
C GLY A 24 -44.42 -14.52 0.00
N VAL A 25 -44.37 -15.83 -0.31
CA VAL A 25 -43.25 -16.46 -1.03
C VAL A 25 -43.18 -15.98 -2.47
N ALA A 26 -44.30 -15.93 -3.19
CA ALA A 26 -44.35 -15.40 -4.56
C ALA A 26 -43.99 -13.91 -4.61
N GLY A 27 -44.42 -13.14 -3.61
CA GLY A 27 -44.05 -11.74 -3.43
C GLY A 27 -42.56 -11.56 -3.15
N ALA A 28 -41.96 -12.40 -2.29
CA ALA A 28 -40.53 -12.38 -2.03
C ALA A 28 -39.70 -12.81 -3.24
N ILE A 29 -40.16 -13.80 -4.01
CA ILE A 29 -39.53 -14.24 -5.27
C ILE A 29 -39.65 -13.13 -6.32
N GLY A 30 -40.84 -12.53 -6.49
CA GLY A 30 -41.06 -11.40 -7.40
C GLY A 30 -40.24 -10.18 -7.01
N PHE A 31 -40.16 -9.86 -5.71
CA PHE A 31 -39.33 -8.78 -5.20
C PHE A 31 -37.84 -9.03 -5.44
N LYS A 32 -37.34 -10.26 -5.20
CA LYS A 32 -35.95 -10.65 -5.52
C LYS A 32 -35.66 -10.69 -7.02
N ALA A 33 -36.65 -10.99 -7.86
CA ALA A 33 -36.50 -10.96 -9.31
C ALA A 33 -36.39 -9.53 -9.84
N VAL A 34 -37.00 -8.56 -9.16
CA VAL A 34 -36.93 -7.12 -9.50
C VAL A 34 -35.77 -6.42 -8.77
N HIS A 35 -35.35 -6.94 -7.61
CA HIS A 35 -34.24 -6.43 -6.79
C HIS A 35 -33.30 -7.59 -6.41
N PRO A 36 -32.48 -8.08 -7.35
CA PRO A 36 -31.49 -9.11 -7.03
C PRO A 36 -30.57 -8.59 -5.91
N PRO A 37 -30.21 -9.43 -4.92
CA PRO A 37 -29.30 -9.01 -3.87
C PRO A 37 -27.96 -8.59 -4.49
N LYS A 38 -27.43 -7.43 -4.09
CA LYS A 38 -26.12 -6.95 -4.52
C LYS A 38 -25.06 -8.00 -4.19
N LYS A 39 -24.23 -8.35 -5.17
CA LYS A 39 -23.07 -9.24 -4.94
C LYS A 39 -22.06 -8.57 -4.02
N VAL A 40 -21.20 -9.35 -3.37
CA VAL A 40 -20.24 -8.81 -2.41
C VAL A 40 -18.97 -8.33 -3.12
N PHE A 41 -18.54 -7.10 -2.84
CA PHE A 41 -17.16 -6.68 -3.08
C PHE A 41 -16.40 -6.82 -1.75
N LEU A 42 -15.34 -7.62 -1.72
CA LEU A 42 -14.63 -7.96 -0.48
C LEU A 42 -13.23 -7.34 -0.47
N ASN A 43 -12.96 -6.42 0.45
CA ASN A 43 -11.65 -5.75 0.56
C ASN A 43 -10.90 -6.18 1.83
N PHE A 44 -9.57 -6.26 1.73
CA PHE A 44 -8.74 -6.45 2.91
C PHE A 44 -8.71 -5.14 3.70
N ALA A 45 -9.19 -5.19 4.96
CA ALA A 45 -9.35 -4.02 5.82
C ALA A 45 -10.04 -2.79 5.14
N ASN A 46 -10.00 -1.62 5.79
CA ASN A 46 -10.69 -0.42 5.30
C ASN A 46 -9.72 0.52 4.54
N TYR A 47 -9.23 0.07 3.40
CA TYR A 47 -8.20 0.78 2.60
C TYR A 47 -8.76 1.53 1.39
N ALA A 48 -10.08 1.69 1.30
CA ALA A 48 -10.71 2.48 0.24
C ALA A 48 -11.28 3.76 0.85
N ALA A 49 -11.17 4.87 0.12
CA ALA A 49 -11.78 6.13 0.56
C ALA A 49 -13.30 5.97 0.73
N GLU A 50 -13.90 6.70 1.68
CA GLU A 50 -15.35 6.60 1.95
C GLU A 50 -16.20 6.89 0.70
N SER A 51 -15.76 7.84 -0.12
CA SER A 51 -16.35 8.18 -1.41
C SER A 51 -16.28 7.02 -2.41
N ASN A 52 -15.16 6.32 -2.50
CA ASN A 52 -15.01 5.12 -3.32
C ASN A 52 -15.83 3.96 -2.78
N ILE A 53 -15.90 3.77 -1.46
CA ILE A 53 -16.78 2.78 -0.83
C ILE A 53 -18.24 3.08 -1.17
N ALA A 54 -18.65 4.36 -1.14
CA ALA A 54 -20.00 4.77 -1.49
C ALA A 54 -20.32 4.42 -2.96
N LYS A 55 -19.43 4.77 -3.90
CA LYS A 55 -19.54 4.44 -5.34
C LYS A 55 -19.65 2.93 -5.58
N ILE A 56 -18.72 2.14 -5.02
CA ILE A 56 -18.77 0.66 -5.11
C ILE A 56 -20.06 0.12 -4.51
N SER A 57 -20.52 0.70 -3.39
CA SER A 57 -21.73 0.26 -2.69
C SER A 57 -23.02 0.55 -3.45
N GLU A 58 -22.99 1.36 -4.51
CA GLU A 58 -24.13 1.52 -5.43
C GLU A 58 -24.42 0.22 -6.16
N ASN A 59 -23.38 -0.52 -6.56
CA ASN A 59 -23.47 -1.75 -7.34
C ASN A 59 -23.26 -3.03 -6.51
N PHE A 60 -22.52 -2.94 -5.41
CA PHE A 60 -22.10 -4.08 -4.59
C PHE A 60 -22.50 -3.93 -3.12
N THR A 61 -22.47 -5.03 -2.38
CA THR A 61 -22.37 -5.01 -0.93
C THR A 61 -20.90 -4.96 -0.58
N TYR A 62 -20.39 -3.78 -0.21
CA TYR A 62 -19.00 -3.65 0.24
C TYR A 62 -18.82 -4.28 1.62
N ARG A 63 -17.81 -5.13 1.76
CA ARG A 63 -17.44 -5.76 3.03
C ARG A 63 -15.93 -5.76 3.17
N THR A 64 -15.46 -5.66 4.41
CA THR A 64 -14.06 -5.84 4.75
C THR A 64 -13.86 -7.17 5.47
N TYR A 65 -12.64 -7.70 5.43
CA TYR A 65 -12.22 -8.85 6.23
C TYR A 65 -10.87 -8.57 6.89
N ALA A 66 -10.62 -9.24 8.01
CA ALA A 66 -9.36 -9.20 8.74
C ALA A 66 -8.66 -10.58 8.79
N ASP A 67 -9.42 -11.68 8.65
CA ASP A 67 -8.87 -13.03 8.59
C ASP A 67 -8.76 -13.48 7.13
N ILE A 68 -7.54 -13.77 6.70
CA ILE A 68 -7.23 -14.27 5.35
C ILE A 68 -8.08 -15.49 4.96
N ASN A 69 -8.50 -16.32 5.92
CA ASN A 69 -9.37 -17.47 5.66
C ASN A 69 -10.80 -17.06 5.30
N ASP A 70 -11.32 -15.93 5.80
CA ASP A 70 -12.67 -15.45 5.44
C ASP A 70 -12.73 -15.16 3.94
N PHE A 71 -11.72 -14.51 3.35
CA PHE A 71 -11.73 -14.26 1.90
C PHE A 71 -11.84 -15.56 1.10
N ARG A 72 -11.04 -16.57 1.46
CA ARG A 72 -11.09 -17.89 0.80
C ARG A 72 -12.46 -18.54 0.96
N ASP A 73 -13.04 -18.53 2.15
CA ASP A 73 -14.32 -19.17 2.44
C ASP A 73 -15.48 -18.46 1.71
N GLN A 74 -15.45 -17.13 1.64
CA GLN A 74 -16.40 -16.34 0.87
C GLN A 74 -16.25 -16.61 -0.64
N LEU A 75 -15.02 -16.74 -1.14
CA LEU A 75 -14.73 -17.10 -2.54
C LEU A 75 -15.25 -18.51 -2.88
N LEU A 76 -14.97 -19.50 -2.04
CA LEU A 76 -15.44 -20.88 -2.19
C LEU A 76 -16.96 -21.00 -2.11
N SER A 77 -17.60 -20.17 -1.27
CA SER A 77 -19.06 -20.13 -1.14
C SER A 77 -19.78 -19.37 -2.27
N GLN A 78 -19.03 -18.89 -3.27
CA GLN A 78 -19.53 -18.19 -4.45
C GLN A 78 -20.32 -16.91 -4.15
N LYS A 79 -19.94 -16.18 -3.09
CA LYS A 79 -20.65 -14.97 -2.65
C LYS A 79 -20.04 -13.66 -3.15
N ILE A 80 -18.81 -13.72 -3.66
CA ILE A 80 -18.02 -12.57 -4.06
C ILE A 80 -18.23 -12.26 -5.55
N ALA A 81 -18.39 -10.99 -5.91
CA ALA A 81 -18.29 -10.54 -7.30
C ALA A 81 -16.85 -10.20 -7.66
N ALA A 82 -16.15 -9.54 -6.76
CA ALA A 82 -14.72 -9.29 -6.85
C ALA A 82 -14.17 -8.97 -5.46
N GLY A 83 -12.85 -8.96 -5.34
CA GLY A 83 -12.24 -8.54 -4.10
C GLY A 83 -10.77 -8.21 -4.25
N ILE A 84 -10.21 -7.68 -3.18
CA ILE A 84 -8.81 -7.29 -3.08
C ILE A 84 -8.17 -8.15 -1.99
N THR A 85 -7.04 -8.77 -2.33
CA THR A 85 -6.24 -9.57 -1.41
C THR A 85 -4.78 -9.64 -1.87
N SER A 86 -3.90 -10.20 -1.05
CA SER A 86 -2.47 -10.30 -1.34
C SER A 86 -2.16 -11.17 -2.55
N SER A 87 -1.14 -10.76 -3.32
CA SER A 87 -0.63 -11.49 -4.49
C SER A 87 -0.34 -12.97 -4.18
N TYR A 88 0.15 -13.29 -2.98
CA TYR A 88 0.37 -14.66 -2.55
C TYR A 88 -0.94 -15.46 -2.44
N GLN A 89 -1.98 -14.89 -1.83
CA GLN A 89 -3.26 -15.57 -1.72
C GLN A 89 -3.90 -15.74 -3.11
N ILE A 90 -3.77 -14.72 -3.97
CA ILE A 90 -4.24 -14.78 -5.36
C ILE A 90 -3.56 -15.92 -6.10
N PHE A 91 -2.24 -16.12 -5.95
CA PHE A 91 -1.54 -17.20 -6.61
C PHE A 91 -2.10 -18.58 -6.20
N THR A 92 -2.34 -18.80 -4.90
CA THR A 92 -3.03 -20.01 -4.43
C THR A 92 -4.42 -20.17 -5.07
N PHE A 93 -5.16 -19.09 -5.28
CA PHE A 93 -6.45 -19.15 -5.95
C PHE A 93 -6.34 -19.48 -7.45
N ILE A 94 -5.26 -19.08 -8.11
CA ILE A 94 -4.96 -19.45 -9.50
C ILE A 94 -4.73 -20.97 -9.59
N GLU A 95 -3.90 -21.51 -8.69
CA GLU A 95 -3.62 -22.96 -8.61
C GLU A 95 -4.91 -23.77 -8.39
N LEU A 96 -5.78 -23.29 -7.50
CA LEU A 96 -7.08 -23.91 -7.21
C LEU A 96 -8.14 -23.63 -8.29
N GLY A 97 -7.87 -22.76 -9.24
CA GLY A 97 -8.80 -22.37 -10.29
C GLY A 97 -10.01 -21.56 -9.82
N LEU A 98 -9.88 -20.85 -8.70
CA LEU A 98 -10.94 -20.04 -8.11
C LEU A 98 -11.02 -18.63 -8.72
N VAL A 99 -9.99 -18.19 -9.43
CA VAL A 99 -9.93 -16.89 -10.11
C VAL A 99 -9.70 -17.04 -11.62
N ARG A 100 -10.12 -16.02 -12.36
CA ARG A 100 -10.01 -15.94 -13.82
C ARG A 100 -9.14 -14.77 -14.28
N PRO A 101 -8.56 -14.82 -15.48
CA PRO A 101 -7.85 -13.69 -16.05
C PRO A 101 -8.76 -12.47 -16.20
N ILE A 102 -8.18 -11.30 -15.96
CA ILE A 102 -8.82 -9.99 -16.14
C ILE A 102 -8.92 -9.70 -17.64
N ASN A 103 -10.12 -9.33 -18.09
CA ASN A 103 -10.29 -8.74 -19.40
C ASN A 103 -9.97 -7.24 -19.29
N TYR A 104 -8.73 -6.86 -19.59
CA TYR A 104 -8.31 -5.46 -19.46
C TYR A 104 -9.01 -4.51 -20.44
N ASP A 105 -9.48 -4.98 -21.60
CA ASP A 105 -10.30 -4.14 -22.47
C ASP A 105 -11.65 -3.79 -21.80
N ALA A 106 -12.25 -4.73 -21.07
CA ALA A 106 -13.46 -4.44 -20.27
C ALA A 106 -13.14 -3.57 -19.05
N PHE A 107 -12.01 -3.84 -18.38
CA PHE A 107 -11.54 -3.07 -17.24
C PHE A 107 -11.38 -1.58 -17.63
N PHE A 108 -10.65 -1.27 -18.69
CA PHE A 108 -10.47 0.10 -19.19
C PHE A 108 -11.65 0.64 -20.02
N ASN A 109 -12.75 -0.12 -20.13
CA ASN A 109 -13.92 0.24 -20.92
C ASN A 109 -13.60 0.56 -22.41
N LEU A 110 -12.73 -0.25 -23.03
CA LEU A 110 -12.25 -0.14 -24.41
C LEU A 110 -12.91 -1.15 -25.37
N GLU A 111 -14.08 -1.71 -25.03
CA GLU A 111 -14.77 -2.72 -25.85
C GLU A 111 -15.20 -2.17 -27.23
N GLY A 112 -15.23 -3.05 -28.25
CA GLY A 112 -15.60 -2.68 -29.63
C GLY A 112 -14.38 -2.40 -30.53
N ASP A 113 -14.45 -1.35 -31.34
CA ASP A 113 -13.41 -1.02 -32.34
C ASP A 113 -12.08 -0.55 -31.71
N THR A 114 -12.09 -0.23 -30.42
CA THR A 114 -10.91 0.18 -29.63
C THR A 114 -10.27 -0.97 -28.87
N ALA A 115 -10.83 -2.19 -28.97
CA ALA A 115 -10.31 -3.35 -28.24
C ALA A 115 -8.89 -3.68 -28.69
N ARG A 116 -7.98 -3.80 -27.72
CA ARG A 116 -6.55 -4.05 -27.99
C ARG A 116 -6.22 -5.53 -27.99
N GLY A 117 -7.06 -6.33 -27.34
CA GLY A 117 -6.93 -7.78 -27.25
C GLY A 117 -5.86 -8.22 -26.25
N LYS A 118 -5.92 -9.51 -25.90
CA LYS A 118 -5.08 -10.12 -24.85
C LYS A 118 -3.57 -9.97 -25.09
N ALA A 119 -3.13 -9.99 -26.35
CA ALA A 119 -1.71 -9.91 -26.71
C ALA A 119 -1.07 -8.54 -26.43
N PHE A 120 -1.89 -7.49 -26.27
CA PHE A 120 -1.42 -6.15 -25.91
C PHE A 120 -0.90 -6.10 -24.48
N TYR A 121 -1.62 -6.72 -23.53
CA TYR A 121 -1.33 -6.72 -22.10
C TYR A 121 -0.25 -7.75 -21.71
N ASN A 122 0.90 -7.62 -22.34
CA ASN A 122 2.06 -8.49 -22.20
C ASN A 122 3.07 -7.93 -21.16
N ALA A 123 4.24 -8.57 -21.06
CA ALA A 123 5.29 -8.18 -20.13
C ALA A 123 5.84 -6.76 -20.37
N ASP A 124 5.86 -6.27 -21.62
CA ASP A 124 6.33 -4.93 -21.93
C ASP A 124 5.31 -3.88 -21.45
N TRP A 125 4.01 -4.13 -21.64
CA TRP A 125 2.96 -3.29 -21.07
C TRP A 125 3.03 -3.28 -19.54
N ALA A 126 3.15 -4.44 -18.91
CA ALA A 126 3.23 -4.54 -17.45
C ALA A 126 4.45 -3.78 -16.90
N ARG A 127 5.62 -3.89 -17.54
CA ARG A 127 6.84 -3.17 -17.17
C ARG A 127 6.71 -1.65 -17.34
N ALA A 128 6.02 -1.20 -18.38
CA ALA A 128 5.77 0.22 -18.62
C ALA A 128 4.73 0.80 -17.64
N THR A 129 3.80 -0.03 -17.17
CA THR A 129 2.67 0.39 -16.33
C THR A 129 2.99 0.37 -14.84
N TYR A 130 3.57 -0.73 -14.35
CA TYR A 130 3.78 -0.94 -12.92
C TYR A 130 5.13 -0.39 -12.46
N THR A 131 5.22 0.01 -11.20
CA THR A 131 6.50 0.34 -10.56
C THR A 131 7.45 -0.85 -10.67
N ASP A 132 8.75 -0.59 -10.67
CA ASP A 132 9.73 -1.68 -10.88
C ASP A 132 9.63 -2.76 -9.81
N ALA A 133 9.29 -2.39 -8.57
CA ALA A 133 9.02 -3.34 -7.49
C ALA A 133 7.80 -4.21 -7.76
N VAL A 134 6.65 -3.61 -8.07
CA VAL A 134 5.44 -4.36 -8.43
C VAL A 134 5.70 -5.29 -9.61
N PHE A 135 6.34 -4.78 -10.67
CA PHE A 135 6.65 -5.60 -11.83
C PHE A 135 7.55 -6.80 -11.46
N GLN A 136 8.60 -6.58 -10.68
CA GLN A 136 9.49 -7.64 -10.20
C GLN A 136 8.75 -8.67 -9.34
N GLN A 137 7.88 -8.21 -8.42
CA GLN A 137 7.10 -9.08 -7.57
C GLN A 137 6.10 -9.93 -8.37
N LEU A 138 5.44 -9.35 -9.38
CA LEU A 138 4.52 -10.10 -10.22
C LEU A 138 5.27 -11.10 -11.11
N SER A 139 6.42 -10.71 -11.66
CA SER A 139 7.30 -11.58 -12.46
C SER A 139 7.93 -12.71 -11.65
N PHE A 140 8.08 -12.57 -10.32
CA PHE A 140 8.51 -13.66 -9.44
C PHE A 140 7.71 -14.93 -9.66
N PHE A 141 6.39 -14.79 -9.87
CA PHE A 141 5.50 -15.92 -9.99
C PHE A 141 5.63 -16.65 -11.32
N ASP A 142 6.29 -16.06 -12.33
CA ASP A 142 6.44 -16.64 -13.66
C ASP A 142 7.11 -18.03 -13.61
N GLN A 143 8.02 -18.24 -12.66
CA GLN A 143 8.66 -19.54 -12.46
C GLN A 143 7.65 -20.64 -12.10
N PHE A 144 6.63 -20.31 -11.31
CA PHE A 144 5.59 -21.26 -10.91
C PHE A 144 4.56 -21.48 -12.04
N PHE A 145 4.27 -20.45 -12.84
CA PHE A 145 3.46 -20.59 -14.06
C PHE A 145 4.10 -21.53 -15.10
N GLN A 146 5.41 -21.75 -15.05
CA GLN A 146 6.09 -22.73 -15.92
C GLN A 146 6.09 -24.17 -15.36
N GLU A 147 5.60 -24.40 -14.14
CA GLU A 147 5.47 -25.76 -13.62
C GLU A 147 4.51 -26.60 -14.47
N GLU A 148 4.94 -27.78 -14.88
CA GLU A 148 4.27 -28.58 -15.91
C GLU A 148 2.78 -28.82 -15.63
N ASN A 149 2.44 -29.12 -14.38
CA ASN A 149 1.05 -29.40 -13.98
C ASN A 149 0.17 -28.15 -14.02
N LEU A 150 0.66 -27.04 -13.47
CA LEU A 150 -0.07 -25.77 -13.46
C LEU A 150 -0.21 -25.24 -14.89
N LYS A 151 0.89 -25.21 -15.65
CA LYS A 151 0.91 -24.78 -17.05
C LYS A 151 -0.12 -25.52 -17.90
N LYS A 152 -0.11 -26.87 -17.87
CA LYS A 152 -1.09 -27.68 -18.62
C LYS A 152 -2.53 -27.37 -18.22
N THR A 153 -2.76 -27.18 -16.92
CA THR A 153 -4.10 -26.87 -16.40
C THR A 153 -4.59 -25.51 -16.89
N LEU A 154 -3.73 -24.50 -16.86
CA LEU A 154 -4.06 -23.15 -17.31
C LEU A 154 -4.20 -23.07 -18.83
N GLU A 155 -3.32 -23.70 -19.60
CA GLU A 155 -3.41 -23.79 -21.07
C GLU A 155 -4.71 -24.47 -21.52
N ALA A 156 -5.12 -25.54 -20.83
CA ALA A 156 -6.38 -26.22 -21.11
C ALA A 156 -7.62 -25.34 -20.82
N ARG A 157 -7.51 -24.40 -19.86
CA ARG A 157 -8.62 -23.55 -19.44
C ARG A 157 -8.70 -22.24 -20.22
N TYR A 158 -7.56 -21.63 -20.51
CA TYR A 158 -7.48 -20.25 -21.03
C TYR A 158 -6.84 -20.15 -22.42
N GLY A 159 -6.33 -21.26 -22.95
CA GLY A 159 -5.59 -21.33 -24.21
C GLY A 159 -4.08 -21.15 -24.04
N SER A 160 -3.35 -21.43 -25.11
CA SER A 160 -1.87 -21.38 -25.15
C SER A 160 -1.33 -20.20 -25.96
N ASP A 161 -2.19 -19.24 -26.31
CA ASP A 161 -1.86 -18.19 -27.29
C ASP A 161 -0.82 -17.19 -26.75
N GLN A 162 -0.70 -17.07 -25.42
CA GLN A 162 0.31 -16.27 -24.73
C GLN A 162 0.70 -16.93 -23.40
N PRO A 163 1.95 -16.76 -22.95
CA PRO A 163 2.33 -17.09 -21.57
C PRO A 163 1.44 -16.33 -20.58
N LEU A 164 1.01 -17.03 -19.53
CA LEU A 164 0.25 -16.44 -18.43
C LEU A 164 1.19 -15.98 -17.32
N HIS A 165 0.83 -14.85 -16.74
CA HIS A 165 1.58 -14.14 -15.72
C HIS A 165 0.64 -13.67 -14.60
N MET A 166 1.21 -13.26 -13.47
CA MET A 166 0.42 -12.80 -12.33
C MET A 166 -0.48 -11.59 -12.68
N TRP A 167 0.02 -10.63 -13.46
CA TRP A 167 -0.77 -9.47 -13.91
C TRP A 167 -1.92 -9.85 -14.86
N ASN A 168 -1.99 -11.07 -15.39
CA ASN A 168 -3.18 -11.50 -16.12
C ASN A 168 -4.35 -11.81 -15.18
N PHE A 169 -4.11 -12.11 -13.90
CA PHE A 169 -5.13 -12.54 -12.94
C PHE A 169 -5.45 -11.51 -11.86
N MET A 170 -4.62 -10.47 -11.73
CA MET A 170 -4.84 -9.40 -10.76
C MET A 170 -4.52 -8.03 -11.33
N VAL A 171 -5.20 -7.02 -10.78
CA VAL A 171 -4.87 -5.61 -10.95
C VAL A 171 -4.29 -5.10 -9.61
N PRO A 172 -2.99 -4.76 -9.53
CA PRO A 172 -2.37 -4.26 -8.30
C PRO A 172 -3.11 -3.06 -7.72
N TYR A 173 -3.43 -3.08 -6.42
CA TYR A 173 -4.19 -2.04 -5.72
C TYR A 173 -3.31 -1.14 -4.86
N PHE A 174 -2.52 -1.70 -3.95
CA PHE A 174 -1.49 -0.94 -3.22
C PHE A 174 -0.31 -1.85 -2.91
N THR A 175 0.82 -1.21 -2.57
CA THR A 175 1.97 -1.90 -2.04
C THR A 175 2.44 -1.37 -0.70
N GLN A 176 2.96 -2.28 0.12
CA GLN A 176 3.57 -1.97 1.39
C GLN A 176 4.95 -2.60 1.48
N ASP A 177 5.92 -1.84 1.94
CA ASP A 177 7.27 -2.34 2.18
C ASP A 177 7.45 -2.59 3.68
N LYS A 178 8.13 -3.68 4.02
CA LYS A 178 8.62 -3.83 5.39
C LYS A 178 9.80 -2.91 5.65
N ILE A 179 9.71 -2.18 6.75
CA ILE A 179 10.72 -1.25 7.21
C ILE A 179 10.98 -1.45 8.70
N LEU A 180 12.09 -0.90 9.19
CA LEU A 180 12.36 -0.81 10.62
C LEU A 180 12.09 0.62 11.08
N ALA A 181 11.18 0.77 12.03
CA ALA A 181 10.93 2.01 12.74
C ALA A 181 11.60 1.97 14.13
N TYR A 182 12.10 3.10 14.60
CA TYR A 182 12.70 3.23 15.92
C TYR A 182 12.33 4.56 16.58
N ASP A 183 12.19 4.55 17.89
CA ASP A 183 11.95 5.76 18.66
C ASP A 183 13.28 6.47 18.95
N TYR A 184 13.48 7.66 18.37
CA TYR A 184 14.67 8.44 18.65
C TYR A 184 14.77 8.83 20.12
N ARG A 185 13.67 8.97 20.88
CA ARG A 185 13.71 9.34 22.31
C ARG A 185 14.48 8.32 23.15
N ASP A 186 14.40 7.05 22.76
CA ASP A 186 15.05 5.94 23.47
C ASP A 186 16.54 5.81 23.12
N ILE A 187 17.01 6.49 22.07
CA ILE A 187 18.41 6.39 21.65
C ILE A 187 19.33 7.12 22.64
N ASP A 188 20.35 6.42 23.13
CA ASP A 188 21.43 6.95 23.96
C ASP A 188 22.25 8.02 23.20
N LYS A 189 21.88 9.29 23.42
CA LYS A 189 22.48 10.45 22.76
C LYS A 189 23.97 10.60 23.03
N SER A 190 24.50 10.01 24.11
CA SER A 190 25.93 10.08 24.41
C SER A 190 26.79 9.30 23.39
N LYS A 191 26.18 8.34 22.69
CA LYS A 191 26.82 7.49 21.67
C LYS A 191 26.61 8.00 20.24
N LEU A 192 25.84 9.06 20.06
CA LEU A 192 25.61 9.68 18.76
C LEU A 192 26.70 10.69 18.41
N THR A 193 27.05 10.75 17.13
CA THR A 193 27.87 11.83 16.57
C THR A 193 27.10 13.15 16.60
N ASP A 194 27.80 14.27 16.44
CA ASP A 194 27.15 15.58 16.39
C ASP A 194 26.26 15.72 15.15
N GLN A 195 26.62 15.08 14.04
CA GLN A 195 25.79 15.04 12.83
C GLN A 195 24.47 14.27 13.07
N GLU A 196 24.53 13.10 13.70
CA GLU A 196 23.34 12.30 14.02
C GLU A 196 22.40 12.99 15.02
N LYS A 197 22.97 13.79 15.94
CA LYS A 197 22.19 14.66 16.83
C LYS A 197 21.53 15.80 16.06
N ALA A 198 22.27 16.46 15.18
CA ALA A 198 21.78 17.57 14.38
C ALA A 198 20.69 17.12 13.39
N ASN A 199 20.85 15.93 12.80
CA ASN A 199 19.90 15.37 11.84
C ASN A 199 18.70 14.70 12.52
N PHE A 200 18.77 14.44 13.82
CA PHE A 200 17.78 13.63 14.52
C PHE A 200 17.61 12.25 13.85
N GLU A 201 18.72 11.57 13.57
CA GLU A 201 18.71 10.27 12.88
C GLU A 201 20.00 9.51 13.17
N ILE A 202 19.97 8.19 13.03
CA ILE A 202 21.15 7.32 13.08
C ILE A 202 21.72 7.16 11.67
N ASP A 203 23.04 7.37 11.50
CA ASP A 203 23.73 7.05 10.25
C ASP A 203 24.12 5.56 10.25
N PHE A 204 23.16 4.72 9.86
CA PHE A 204 23.33 3.27 9.84
C PHE A 204 24.48 2.82 8.94
N ASP A 205 24.64 3.42 7.76
CA ASP A 205 25.66 2.99 6.79
C ASP A 205 27.07 3.23 7.33
N THR A 206 27.33 4.42 7.86
CA THR A 206 28.62 4.74 8.47
C THR A 206 28.89 3.86 9.67
N ARG A 207 27.88 3.58 10.50
CA ARG A 207 28.03 2.70 11.68
C ARG A 207 28.29 1.25 11.30
N ILE A 208 27.60 0.73 10.29
CA ILE A 208 27.82 -0.63 9.77
C ILE A 208 29.23 -0.74 9.22
N ALA A 209 29.65 0.18 8.34
CA ALA A 209 30.99 0.19 7.76
C ALA A 209 32.10 0.21 8.83
N ASN A 210 31.91 1.00 9.89
CA ASN A 210 32.89 1.18 10.96
C ASN A 210 32.74 0.21 12.14
N SER A 211 31.73 -0.65 12.14
CA SER A 211 31.46 -1.56 13.25
C SER A 211 32.65 -2.48 13.54
N THR A 212 33.01 -2.66 14.81
CA THR A 212 34.02 -3.64 15.24
C THR A 212 33.41 -4.99 15.61
N THR A 213 32.08 -5.07 15.70
CA THR A 213 31.34 -6.30 16.03
C THR A 213 30.95 -7.08 14.79
N LEU A 214 30.82 -6.42 13.64
CA LEU A 214 30.49 -7.03 12.35
C LEU A 214 31.74 -7.50 11.59
N THR A 215 31.67 -8.70 11.03
CA THR A 215 32.69 -9.25 10.12
C THR A 215 32.71 -8.50 8.79
N ALA A 216 33.78 -8.65 8.00
CA ALA A 216 33.86 -8.02 6.68
C ALA A 216 32.71 -8.44 5.74
N GLN A 217 32.25 -9.70 5.83
CA GLN A 217 31.11 -10.20 5.06
C GLN A 217 29.80 -9.54 5.51
N GLU A 218 29.56 -9.48 6.83
CA GLU A 218 28.37 -8.83 7.38
C GLU A 218 28.32 -7.35 7.01
N LYS A 219 29.46 -6.64 7.03
CA LYS A 219 29.51 -5.25 6.56
C LYS A 219 29.15 -5.10 5.09
N ALA A 220 29.58 -6.04 4.24
CA ALA A 220 29.20 -6.06 2.82
C ALA A 220 27.70 -6.30 2.64
N ASN A 221 27.02 -6.86 3.65
CA ASN A 221 25.57 -6.97 3.69
C ASN A 221 24.86 -5.69 4.14
N GLY A 222 25.52 -4.54 4.31
CA GLY A 222 24.85 -3.25 4.47
C GLY A 222 23.73 -3.25 5.52
N ARG A 223 22.57 -2.69 5.18
CA ARG A 223 21.39 -2.59 6.06
C ARG A 223 20.57 -3.88 6.15
N ASP A 224 21.21 -5.04 6.17
CA ASP A 224 20.49 -6.30 6.41
C ASP A 224 19.85 -6.29 7.80
N PHE A 225 18.88 -7.19 7.99
CA PHE A 225 18.08 -7.21 9.20
C PHE A 225 18.93 -7.36 10.48
N ARG A 226 19.98 -8.18 10.40
CA ARG A 226 20.90 -8.45 11.51
C ARG A 226 21.75 -7.24 11.88
N ASN A 227 22.27 -6.53 10.88
CA ASN A 227 23.16 -5.40 11.07
C ASN A 227 22.42 -4.22 11.70
N LEU A 228 21.19 -3.94 11.26
CA LEU A 228 20.36 -2.89 11.85
C LEU A 228 20.11 -3.16 13.34
N PHE A 229 19.75 -4.38 13.71
CA PHE A 229 19.62 -4.77 15.12
C PHE A 229 20.93 -4.72 15.90
N THR A 230 22.05 -5.07 15.27
CA THR A 230 23.37 -4.96 15.90
C THR A 230 23.68 -3.51 16.27
N ILE A 231 23.40 -2.56 15.37
CA ILE A 231 23.61 -1.13 15.63
C ILE A 231 22.63 -0.63 16.70
N LEU A 232 21.33 -0.94 16.58
CA LEU A 232 20.31 -0.47 17.51
C LEU A 232 20.51 -1.02 18.92
N ARG A 233 20.93 -2.28 19.07
CA ARG A 233 21.22 -2.90 20.37
C ARG A 233 22.19 -2.07 21.21
N ASP A 234 23.19 -1.45 20.57
CA ASP A 234 24.20 -0.67 21.27
C ASP A 234 23.70 0.74 21.65
N LEU A 235 22.60 1.18 21.03
CA LEU A 235 22.04 2.52 21.13
C LEU A 235 20.77 2.61 21.99
N ILE A 236 19.95 1.56 22.06
CA ILE A 236 18.70 1.54 22.84
C ILE A 236 18.93 1.00 24.27
N PRO A 237 18.03 1.28 25.24
CA PRO A 237 18.08 0.71 26.58
C PRO A 237 18.04 -0.81 26.54
N GLN A 238 18.61 -1.50 27.53
CA GLN A 238 18.65 -2.98 27.53
C GLN A 238 17.29 -3.62 27.86
N ASP A 239 16.44 -2.87 28.56
CA ASP A 239 15.11 -3.26 29.01
C ASP A 239 13.98 -2.80 28.08
N SER A 240 14.31 -2.11 26.98
CA SER A 240 13.29 -1.74 25.99
C SER A 240 12.85 -2.90 25.11
N LEU A 241 11.67 -2.78 24.52
CA LEU A 241 11.10 -3.80 23.65
C LEU A 241 11.48 -3.56 22.19
N VAL A 242 11.77 -4.66 21.51
CA VAL A 242 11.83 -4.77 20.06
C VAL A 242 10.63 -5.60 19.63
N GLN A 243 9.73 -5.01 18.85
CA GLN A 243 8.58 -5.71 18.31
C GLN A 243 8.77 -6.01 16.82
N ILE A 244 8.44 -7.23 16.41
CA ILE A 244 8.57 -7.69 15.02
C ILE A 244 7.21 -8.16 14.53
N HIS A 245 6.79 -7.66 13.36
CA HIS A 245 5.59 -8.14 12.71
C HIS A 245 5.70 -9.63 12.37
N ASP A 246 4.85 -10.46 12.96
CA ASP A 246 4.96 -11.91 12.89
C ASP A 246 4.10 -12.50 11.77
N GLU A 247 4.59 -12.35 10.56
CA GLU A 247 4.09 -13.11 9.42
C GLU A 247 5.15 -14.11 8.95
N MET A 248 4.75 -15.38 8.83
CA MET A 248 5.65 -16.45 8.44
C MET A 248 6.36 -16.16 7.10
N ARG A 249 5.65 -15.58 6.13
CA ARG A 249 6.21 -15.19 4.83
C ARG A 249 7.32 -14.14 4.99
N ASP A 250 7.09 -13.12 5.82
CA ASP A 250 8.07 -12.07 6.07
C ASP A 250 9.29 -12.60 6.83
N ASN A 251 9.06 -13.45 7.84
CA ASN A 251 10.12 -14.13 8.58
C ASN A 251 11.02 -14.95 7.64
N ILE A 252 10.42 -15.67 6.69
CA ILE A 252 11.16 -16.43 5.69
C ILE A 252 11.90 -15.49 4.70
N ALA A 253 11.30 -14.35 4.34
CA ALA A 253 11.95 -13.31 3.56
C ALA A 253 13.22 -12.77 4.23
N TYR A 254 13.15 -12.39 5.51
CA TYR A 254 14.30 -12.00 6.33
C TYR A 254 15.36 -13.10 6.49
N GLY A 255 14.91 -14.35 6.54
CA GLY A 255 15.79 -15.52 6.62
C GLY A 255 16.57 -15.79 5.33
N SER A 256 16.12 -15.26 4.20
CA SER A 256 16.74 -15.51 2.89
C SER A 256 17.70 -14.41 2.42
N GLU A 257 17.87 -13.32 3.19
CA GLU A 257 18.57 -12.12 2.74
C GLU A 257 20.02 -12.35 2.28
N ASP A 258 20.68 -13.38 2.82
CA ASP A 258 22.06 -13.78 2.48
C ASP A 258 22.17 -14.66 1.23
N VAL A 259 21.05 -15.23 0.78
CA VAL A 259 21.00 -16.15 -0.38
C VAL A 259 20.61 -15.40 -1.65
N VAL A 260 19.94 -14.26 -1.52
CA VAL A 260 19.51 -13.44 -2.64
C VAL A 260 20.48 -12.27 -2.87
N THR A 261 21.13 -12.21 -4.03
CA THR A 261 21.95 -11.06 -4.43
C THR A 261 21.06 -9.85 -4.70
N GLN A 262 21.17 -8.80 -3.89
CA GLN A 262 20.22 -7.68 -3.94
C GLN A 262 20.53 -6.65 -5.02
N ASN A 263 19.58 -6.54 -5.94
CA ASN A 263 18.95 -5.31 -6.44
C ASN A 263 17.53 -5.60 -6.98
N GLN A 264 16.96 -6.76 -6.62
CA GLN A 264 15.63 -7.18 -7.03
C GLN A 264 14.86 -7.57 -5.79
N GLU A 265 13.64 -7.06 -5.67
CA GLU A 265 12.67 -7.56 -4.72
C GLU A 265 12.48 -9.03 -5.05
N ASN A 266 12.92 -9.95 -4.17
CA ASN A 266 12.41 -11.31 -4.08
C ASN A 266 13.15 -12.10 -3.01
N PHE A 267 12.37 -12.65 -2.09
CA PHE A 267 12.71 -13.86 -1.36
C PHE A 267 13.09 -15.01 -2.33
N ASP A 268 13.91 -15.98 -1.93
CA ASP A 268 14.32 -17.10 -2.81
C ASP A 268 13.10 -17.87 -3.33
N GLY A 269 12.86 -17.79 -4.65
CA GLY A 269 11.73 -18.46 -5.33
C GLY A 269 11.68 -19.97 -5.18
N LYS A 270 12.72 -20.60 -4.65
CA LYS A 270 12.82 -22.03 -4.43
C LYS A 270 12.50 -22.40 -2.99
N LEU A 271 11.27 -22.10 -2.55
CA LEU A 271 10.72 -22.70 -1.32
C LEU A 271 10.50 -24.20 -1.50
N GLY A 272 11.45 -24.98 -1.02
CA GLY A 272 11.29 -26.40 -0.73
C GLY A 272 11.32 -26.63 0.77
N LEU A 273 10.93 -27.83 1.22
CA LEU A 273 10.94 -28.17 2.65
C LEU A 273 12.31 -27.96 3.31
N SER A 274 13.40 -28.22 2.58
CA SER A 274 14.77 -28.04 3.06
C SER A 274 15.21 -26.57 3.13
N THR A 275 14.75 -25.72 2.21
CA THR A 275 15.10 -24.29 2.22
C THR A 275 14.22 -23.52 3.20
N TYR A 276 12.96 -23.91 3.37
CA TYR A 276 12.06 -23.38 4.39
C TYR A 276 12.67 -23.45 5.80
N GLN A 277 13.15 -24.63 6.21
CA GLN A 277 13.74 -24.79 7.54
C GLN A 277 15.00 -23.93 7.70
N THR A 278 15.82 -23.83 6.67
CA THR A 278 17.01 -22.99 6.64
C THR A 278 16.65 -21.53 6.84
N TYR A 279 15.72 -20.97 6.06
CA TYR A 279 15.35 -19.56 6.19
C TYR A 279 14.72 -19.24 7.54
N VAL A 280 13.86 -20.12 8.09
CA VAL A 280 13.34 -19.91 9.44
C VAL A 280 14.46 -19.90 10.48
N ASN A 281 15.43 -20.81 10.37
CA ASN A 281 16.58 -20.82 11.28
C ASN A 281 17.46 -19.57 11.10
N ASP A 282 17.66 -19.12 9.87
CA ASP A 282 18.48 -17.95 9.56
C ASP A 282 17.81 -16.67 10.06
N PHE A 283 16.49 -16.55 9.93
CA PHE A 283 15.73 -15.48 10.57
C PHE A 283 15.92 -15.47 12.09
N ILE A 284 15.74 -16.62 12.74
CA ILE A 284 15.94 -16.77 14.18
C ILE A 284 17.38 -16.35 14.55
N ASN A 285 18.37 -16.82 13.80
CA ASN A 285 19.78 -16.48 14.01
C ASN A 285 20.06 -14.99 13.81
N ASN A 286 19.46 -14.35 12.81
CA ASN A 286 19.62 -12.93 12.52
C ASN A 286 19.08 -12.06 13.66
N VAL A 287 17.87 -12.37 14.16
CA VAL A 287 17.29 -11.67 15.32
C VAL A 287 18.15 -11.88 16.57
N GLN A 288 18.46 -13.14 16.90
CA GLN A 288 19.18 -13.48 18.13
C GLN A 288 20.60 -12.92 18.15
N SER A 289 21.31 -13.02 17.03
CA SER A 289 22.69 -12.54 16.91
C SER A 289 22.74 -11.02 16.84
N GLY A 290 21.80 -10.38 16.14
CA GLY A 290 21.70 -8.92 16.06
C GLY A 290 21.45 -8.29 17.43
N LEU A 291 20.41 -8.77 18.13
CA LEU A 291 20.03 -8.26 19.44
C LEU A 291 20.85 -8.84 20.61
N ASN A 292 21.71 -9.84 20.35
CA ASN A 292 22.47 -10.58 21.36
C ASN A 292 21.60 -11.11 22.51
N THR A 293 20.43 -11.67 22.16
CA THR A 293 19.46 -12.22 23.11
C THR A 293 18.74 -13.40 22.48
N THR A 294 18.01 -14.16 23.29
CA THR A 294 17.19 -15.27 22.80
C THR A 294 15.76 -14.81 22.48
N LEU A 295 15.12 -15.38 21.45
CA LEU A 295 13.69 -15.16 21.17
C LEU A 295 12.78 -15.53 22.35
N LYS A 296 13.27 -16.34 23.30
CA LYS A 296 12.55 -16.67 24.53
C LYS A 296 12.52 -15.51 25.53
N ASN A 297 13.32 -14.47 25.33
CA ASN A 297 13.31 -13.28 26.18
C ASN A 297 12.17 -12.36 25.76
N THR A 298 10.95 -12.69 26.17
CA THR A 298 9.74 -11.93 25.85
C THR A 298 9.67 -10.55 26.53
N ALA A 299 10.59 -10.28 27.47
CA ALA A 299 10.79 -8.94 28.03
C ALA A 299 11.65 -8.04 27.12
N ARG A 300 12.19 -8.58 26.03
CA ARG A 300 13.01 -7.85 25.05
C ARG A 300 12.46 -7.96 23.62
N ILE A 301 11.92 -9.12 23.24
CA ILE A 301 11.42 -9.38 21.89
C ILE A 301 9.96 -9.81 21.96
N ILE A 302 9.10 -9.12 21.21
CA ILE A 302 7.69 -9.49 21.04
C ILE A 302 7.41 -9.68 19.55
N PHE A 303 6.64 -10.72 19.25
CA PHE A 303 6.13 -11.03 17.92
C PHE A 303 4.64 -10.70 17.90
N ASN A 304 4.20 -9.91 16.93
CA ASN A 304 2.82 -9.47 16.82
C ASN A 304 2.38 -9.46 15.35
N ASN A 305 1.23 -10.04 15.04
CA ASN A 305 0.70 -10.09 13.68
C ASN A 305 -0.15 -8.86 13.31
N ASP A 306 -0.28 -7.90 14.22
CA ASP A 306 -1.00 -6.65 14.01
C ASP A 306 0.00 -5.47 14.06
N SER A 307 0.27 -4.90 12.87
CA SER A 307 1.19 -3.76 12.74
C SER A 307 0.69 -2.51 13.47
N SER A 308 -0.62 -2.35 13.67
CA SER A 308 -1.20 -1.23 14.40
C SER A 308 -0.93 -1.34 15.91
N ILE A 309 -0.80 -2.54 16.47
CA ILE A 309 -0.39 -2.71 17.88
C ILE A 309 1.08 -2.30 18.06
N ILE A 310 1.94 -2.68 17.11
CA ILE A 310 3.37 -2.31 17.14
C ILE A 310 3.53 -0.79 17.00
N LEU A 311 2.81 -0.18 16.07
CA LEU A 311 2.71 1.27 15.92
C LEU A 311 2.36 1.97 17.22
N ASN A 312 1.23 1.59 17.83
CA ASN A 312 0.76 2.24 19.06
C ASN A 312 1.79 2.11 20.19
N SER A 313 2.50 0.98 20.23
CA SER A 313 3.57 0.74 21.20
C SER A 313 4.82 1.60 20.96
N LEU A 314 5.16 1.92 19.71
CA LEU A 314 6.26 2.84 19.37
C LEU A 314 5.95 4.27 19.77
N VAL A 315 4.69 4.69 19.60
CA VAL A 315 4.23 6.04 19.91
C VAL A 315 4.15 6.27 21.42
N ASP A 316 3.46 5.37 22.13
CA ASP A 316 3.22 5.45 23.57
C ASP A 316 4.45 5.01 24.37
N GLN A 317 5.12 5.99 25.01
CA GLN A 317 6.32 5.75 25.82
C GLN A 317 6.09 4.83 27.02
N THR A 318 4.85 4.70 27.50
CA THR A 318 4.53 3.82 28.63
C THR A 318 4.64 2.34 28.26
N LEU A 319 4.58 2.03 26.96
CA LEU A 319 4.70 0.68 26.41
C LEU A 319 6.15 0.28 26.13
N ASN A 320 7.13 1.16 26.35
CA ASN A 320 8.57 0.87 26.37
C ASN A 320 9.07 0.14 25.10
N THR A 321 8.54 0.46 23.93
CA THR A 321 8.98 -0.11 22.65
C THR A 321 9.88 0.87 21.92
N SER A 322 11.16 0.51 21.76
CA SER A 322 12.13 1.37 21.05
C SER A 322 12.24 1.06 19.57
N VAL A 323 11.86 -0.15 19.15
CA VAL A 323 12.05 -0.63 17.77
C VAL A 323 10.84 -1.45 17.35
N GLY A 324 10.34 -1.18 16.15
CA GLY A 324 9.27 -1.94 15.50
C GLY A 324 9.66 -2.30 14.08
N VAL A 325 9.45 -3.55 13.68
CA VAL A 325 9.54 -3.97 12.27
C VAL A 325 8.12 -4.13 11.77
N ILE A 326 7.68 -3.20 10.93
CA ILE A 326 6.29 -3.00 10.52
C ILE A 326 6.20 -2.63 9.05
N TYR A 327 4.98 -2.59 8.50
CA TYR A 327 4.78 -2.05 7.16
C TYR A 327 4.95 -0.53 7.15
N ASN A 328 5.48 -0.01 6.05
CA ASN A 328 5.73 1.41 5.85
C ASN A 328 4.49 2.28 6.11
N GLY A 329 3.28 1.79 5.79
CA GLY A 329 2.05 2.56 6.03
C GLY A 329 1.76 2.83 7.51
N ASP A 330 1.91 1.82 8.37
CA ASP A 330 1.84 2.00 9.81
C ASP A 330 3.04 2.83 10.29
N ALA A 331 4.26 2.51 9.86
CA ALA A 331 5.44 3.25 10.31
C ALA A 331 5.35 4.76 10.10
N LEU A 332 4.71 5.15 9.02
CA LEU A 332 4.46 6.52 8.65
C LEU A 332 3.42 7.17 9.55
N ASP A 333 2.33 6.47 9.88
CA ASP A 333 1.38 6.92 10.89
C ASP A 333 2.06 7.10 12.27
N ALA A 334 2.96 6.19 12.65
CA ALA A 334 3.81 6.37 13.84
C ALA A 334 4.75 7.58 13.71
N PHE A 335 5.27 7.83 12.51
CA PHE A 335 6.04 9.03 12.21
C PHE A 335 5.21 10.31 12.33
N PHE A 336 3.89 10.31 12.25
CA PHE A 336 3.07 11.52 12.42
C PHE A 336 2.27 11.58 13.71
N ALA A 337 2.55 10.66 14.65
CA ALA A 337 1.78 10.44 15.87
C ALA A 337 1.54 11.63 16.82
N VAL A 338 2.05 12.83 16.52
CA VAL A 338 1.65 14.10 17.15
C VAL A 338 0.15 14.37 16.95
N ASP A 339 -0.50 13.79 15.94
CA ASP A 339 -1.95 13.81 15.74
C ASP A 339 -2.72 12.84 16.67
N ASN A 340 -2.04 11.82 17.17
CA ASN A 340 -2.57 10.72 17.97
C ASN A 340 -2.30 10.87 19.48
N ASP A 341 -1.38 11.73 19.90
CA ASP A 341 -1.02 11.94 21.32
C ASP A 341 -0.88 13.43 21.68
N ASP A 342 -1.80 13.93 22.51
CA ASP A 342 -1.79 15.30 23.02
C ASP A 342 -0.56 15.59 23.90
N ASP A 343 0.04 14.58 24.54
CA ASP A 343 1.27 14.74 25.31
C ASP A 343 2.46 14.95 24.36
N LEU A 344 2.50 14.29 23.19
CA LEU A 344 3.50 14.57 22.16
C LEU A 344 3.41 16.02 21.66
N ARG A 345 2.19 16.55 21.50
CA ARG A 345 1.93 17.93 21.06
C ARG A 345 2.29 18.99 22.09
N ASN A 346 2.15 18.69 23.38
CA ASN A 346 2.23 19.69 24.45
C ASN A 346 3.46 19.57 25.37
N SER A 347 4.11 18.41 25.45
CA SER A 347 5.09 18.09 26.51
C SER A 347 6.52 17.81 26.03
N SER A 348 6.72 17.62 24.72
CA SER A 348 8.04 17.32 24.15
C SER A 348 8.70 18.60 23.66
N GLY A 349 9.91 18.93 24.12
CA GLY A 349 10.74 19.98 23.51
C GLY A 349 11.25 19.62 22.10
N TYR A 350 10.41 18.97 21.29
CA TYR A 350 10.69 18.50 19.95
C TYR A 350 9.65 19.10 18.99
N ASP A 351 10.11 19.94 18.06
CA ASP A 351 9.31 20.45 16.95
C ASP A 351 9.02 19.37 15.87
N ARG A 352 9.25 18.09 16.19
CA ARG A 352 9.18 16.95 15.27
C ARG A 352 8.77 15.70 16.02
N THR A 353 8.08 14.81 15.32
CA THR A 353 7.80 13.46 15.81
C THR A 353 9.11 12.73 16.09
N PRO A 354 9.16 11.84 17.10
CA PRO A 354 10.39 11.18 17.51
C PRO A 354 10.69 9.89 16.74
N ILE A 355 9.69 9.30 16.08
CA ILE A 355 9.82 8.02 15.38
C ILE A 355 10.60 8.23 14.09
N ARG A 356 11.58 7.36 13.82
CA ARG A 356 12.41 7.39 12.63
C ARG A 356 12.38 6.04 11.93
N ILE A 357 12.56 6.07 10.62
CA ILE A 357 12.40 4.90 9.76
C ILE A 357 13.72 4.62 9.05
N VAL A 358 14.07 3.34 8.91
CA VAL A 358 15.17 2.89 8.07
C VAL A 358 14.72 1.73 7.20
N ASN A 359 15.06 1.83 5.91
CA ASN A 359 14.81 0.76 4.95
C ASN A 359 15.76 -0.41 5.18
N LEU A 360 15.22 -1.61 4.98
CA LEU A 360 15.98 -2.85 4.97
C LEU A 360 16.71 -3.00 3.63
N LYS A 361 17.85 -3.70 3.62
CA LYS A 361 18.58 -4.04 2.38
C LYS A 361 17.64 -4.79 1.43
N SER A 362 17.04 -5.89 1.92
CA SER A 362 16.06 -6.67 1.15
C SER A 362 14.74 -5.94 1.18
N ARG A 363 14.27 -5.56 0.00
CA ARG A 363 12.89 -5.09 -0.15
C ARG A 363 11.95 -6.28 0.02
N ILE A 364 11.09 -6.19 1.03
CA ILE A 364 10.01 -7.16 1.26
C ILE A 364 8.71 -6.40 1.05
N THR A 365 8.24 -6.41 -0.20
CA THR A 365 7.00 -5.74 -0.58
C THR A 365 5.84 -6.71 -0.46
N LEU A 366 4.69 -6.24 0.00
CA LEU A 366 3.40 -6.89 -0.15
C LEU A 366 2.62 -6.10 -1.19
N THR A 367 2.18 -6.77 -2.26
CA THR A 367 1.22 -6.19 -3.22
C THR A 367 -0.12 -6.85 -3.03
N ASP A 368 -1.12 -6.05 -2.72
CA ASP A 368 -2.52 -6.45 -2.76
C ASP A 368 -3.10 -6.13 -4.13
N GLY A 369 -4.06 -6.94 -4.58
CA GLY A 369 -4.60 -6.85 -5.92
C GLY A 369 -6.06 -7.21 -6.01
N TYR A 370 -6.74 -6.52 -6.90
CA TYR A 370 -8.09 -6.84 -7.32
C TYR A 370 -8.12 -8.12 -8.15
N ILE A 371 -9.08 -9.01 -7.86
CA ILE A 371 -9.32 -10.28 -8.57
C ILE A 371 -10.78 -10.46 -8.94
N ILE A 372 -11.00 -11.31 -9.95
CA ILE A 372 -12.32 -11.74 -10.39
C ILE A 372 -12.46 -13.26 -10.18
N PRO A 373 -13.53 -13.73 -9.50
CA PRO A 373 -13.79 -15.15 -9.34
C PRO A 373 -14.10 -15.87 -10.66
N SER A 374 -13.67 -17.12 -10.77
CA SER A 374 -13.83 -17.94 -11.99
C SER A 374 -15.27 -18.39 -12.26
N TYR A 375 -16.14 -18.39 -11.25
CA TYR A 375 -17.55 -18.79 -11.39
C TYR A 375 -18.46 -17.71 -11.98
N LEU A 376 -17.95 -16.49 -12.16
CA LEU A 376 -18.70 -15.45 -12.86
C LEU A 376 -18.73 -15.70 -14.35
N THR A 377 -19.90 -15.46 -14.94
CA THR A 377 -20.04 -15.40 -16.41
C THR A 377 -19.20 -14.27 -16.99
N ASP A 378 -18.89 -14.33 -18.29
CA ASP A 378 -18.07 -13.30 -18.96
C ASP A 378 -18.70 -11.90 -18.87
N GLN A 379 -20.02 -11.82 -19.03
CA GLN A 379 -20.76 -10.56 -18.89
C GLN A 379 -20.64 -9.98 -17.48
N GLU A 380 -20.80 -10.81 -16.45
CA GLU A 380 -20.66 -10.36 -15.07
C GLU A 380 -19.22 -9.99 -14.74
N ALA A 381 -18.25 -10.76 -15.22
CA ALA A 381 -16.83 -10.47 -15.01
C ALA A 381 -16.42 -9.14 -15.65
N ASN A 382 -16.83 -8.89 -16.90
CA ASN A 382 -16.56 -7.62 -17.59
C ASN A 382 -17.22 -6.44 -16.88
N GLU A 383 -18.48 -6.60 -16.45
CA GLU A 383 -19.19 -5.53 -15.75
C GLU A 383 -18.54 -5.18 -14.41
N VAL A 384 -18.15 -6.19 -13.62
CA VAL A 384 -17.47 -5.96 -12.34
C VAL A 384 -16.08 -5.35 -12.56
N ALA A 385 -15.34 -5.78 -13.59
CA ALA A 385 -14.05 -5.18 -13.95
C ALA A 385 -14.19 -3.69 -14.31
N ARG A 386 -15.17 -3.35 -15.13
CA ARG A 386 -15.46 -1.96 -15.55
C ARG A 386 -15.82 -1.08 -14.36
N LEU A 387 -16.69 -1.57 -13.46
CA LEU A 387 -17.07 -0.84 -12.25
C LEU A 387 -15.88 -0.66 -11.30
N ALA A 388 -15.08 -1.71 -11.09
CA ALA A 388 -13.88 -1.61 -10.28
C ALA A 388 -12.90 -0.57 -10.85
N HIS A 389 -12.71 -0.52 -12.17
CA HIS A 389 -11.88 0.51 -12.79
C HIS A 389 -12.41 1.91 -12.50
N GLN A 390 -13.68 2.17 -12.82
CA GLN A 390 -14.32 3.46 -12.65
C GLN A 390 -14.30 3.97 -11.21
N ASP A 391 -14.54 3.08 -10.25
CA ASP A 391 -14.74 3.46 -8.85
C ASP A 391 -13.44 3.44 -8.03
N ILE A 392 -12.39 2.75 -8.47
CA ILE A 392 -11.18 2.48 -7.66
C ILE A 392 -9.87 2.86 -8.36
N TYR A 393 -9.79 2.69 -9.68
CA TYR A 393 -8.52 2.75 -10.41
C TYR A 393 -8.44 3.88 -11.43
N ASP A 394 -9.54 4.58 -11.69
CA ASP A 394 -9.58 5.60 -12.72
C ASP A 394 -8.53 6.68 -12.44
N GLY A 395 -7.65 6.89 -13.44
CA GLY A 395 -6.54 7.82 -13.42
C GLY A 395 -5.18 7.19 -13.12
N TRP A 396 -5.11 5.89 -12.79
CA TRP A 396 -3.85 5.22 -12.45
C TRP A 396 -3.10 4.69 -13.68
N TYR A 397 -3.73 4.65 -14.84
CA TYR A 397 -3.22 4.01 -16.05
C TYR A 397 -3.10 5.00 -17.19
N ALA A 398 -2.18 4.72 -18.13
CA ALA A 398 -2.02 5.58 -19.32
C ALA A 398 -3.30 5.59 -20.15
N GLU A 399 -4.04 4.49 -20.07
CA GLU A 399 -5.33 4.29 -20.71
C GLU A 399 -6.47 5.11 -20.16
N ASP A 400 -6.26 5.88 -19.11
CA ASP A 400 -7.25 6.81 -18.58
C ASP A 400 -7.12 8.22 -19.21
N TYR A 401 -6.09 8.42 -20.05
CA TYR A 401 -5.66 9.70 -20.61
C TYR A 401 -5.39 9.61 -22.10
N ASN A 402 -5.60 10.73 -22.81
CA ASN A 402 -5.44 10.82 -24.26
C ASN A 402 -3.96 10.73 -24.71
N GLY A 403 -3.39 9.52 -24.64
CA GLY A 403 -2.00 9.23 -24.97
C GLY A 403 -0.96 9.87 -24.05
N SER A 404 0.32 9.76 -24.42
CA SER A 404 1.45 10.25 -23.60
C SER A 404 1.48 11.76 -23.40
N SER A 405 0.85 12.54 -24.29
CA SER A 405 0.77 14.01 -24.19
C SER A 405 -0.40 14.50 -23.33
N GLY A 406 -1.34 13.62 -22.96
CA GLY A 406 -2.52 13.94 -22.15
C GLY A 406 -2.36 13.64 -20.66
N LEU A 407 -1.19 13.14 -20.23
CA LEU A 407 -0.90 12.82 -18.83
C LEU A 407 -0.81 14.09 -17.98
N PRO A 408 -1.38 14.10 -16.77
CA PRO A 408 -1.25 15.23 -15.87
C PRO A 408 0.18 15.41 -15.40
N THR A 409 0.57 16.67 -15.25
CA THR A 409 1.86 17.04 -14.70
C THR A 409 1.89 17.04 -13.18
N GLY A 410 0.84 16.65 -12.46
CA GLY A 410 0.80 16.55 -11.00
C GLY A 410 -0.61 16.41 -10.45
N LEU A 411 -0.75 16.16 -9.13
CA LEU A 411 -2.06 15.99 -8.48
C LEU A 411 -3.00 17.20 -8.59
N LEU A 412 -2.45 18.41 -8.70
CA LEU A 412 -3.20 19.65 -8.92
C LEU A 412 -3.10 20.14 -10.38
N GLY A 413 -2.56 19.31 -11.28
CA GLY A 413 -2.41 19.64 -12.69
C GLY A 413 -3.72 19.49 -13.48
N THR A 414 -3.64 19.66 -14.79
CA THR A 414 -4.72 19.34 -15.73
C THR A 414 -4.35 18.13 -16.58
N TYR A 415 -5.35 17.47 -17.15
CA TYR A 415 -5.18 16.36 -18.09
C TYR A 415 -6.20 16.43 -19.23
N GLN A 416 -5.95 15.71 -20.31
CA GLN A 416 -6.93 15.54 -21.40
C GLN A 416 -7.60 14.18 -21.27
N ASN A 417 -8.92 14.19 -21.10
CA ASN A 417 -9.73 12.97 -21.05
C ASN A 417 -9.68 12.24 -22.41
N ASN A 418 -9.61 10.92 -22.42
CA ASN A 418 -9.59 10.09 -23.63
C ASN A 418 -10.65 10.45 -24.68
N ASN A 419 -11.82 10.87 -24.22
CA ASN A 419 -12.96 11.15 -25.07
C ASN A 419 -13.13 12.65 -25.37
N SER A 420 -12.16 13.49 -25.00
CA SER A 420 -12.26 14.94 -25.13
C SER A 420 -10.91 15.57 -25.51
N THR A 421 -10.98 16.73 -26.15
CA THR A 421 -9.83 17.62 -26.32
C THR A 421 -9.76 18.67 -25.21
N GLU A 422 -10.74 18.70 -24.31
CA GLU A 422 -10.79 19.63 -23.18
C GLU A 422 -9.80 19.21 -22.10
N GLU A 423 -9.13 20.21 -21.53
CA GLU A 423 -8.32 20.04 -20.33
C GLU A 423 -9.23 20.07 -19.10
N VAL A 424 -9.06 19.09 -18.23
CA VAL A 424 -9.81 18.91 -16.99
C VAL A 424 -8.82 19.00 -15.84
N ALA A 425 -9.16 19.72 -14.77
CA ALA A 425 -8.35 19.76 -13.55
C ALA A 425 -8.38 18.38 -12.86
N MET A 426 -7.23 17.90 -12.38
CA MET A 426 -7.13 16.67 -11.61
C MET A 426 -7.85 16.79 -10.27
N TYR A 427 -7.76 17.97 -9.64
CA TYR A 427 -8.41 18.30 -8.38
C TYR A 427 -9.36 19.48 -8.58
N ASP A 428 -10.59 19.33 -8.11
CA ASP A 428 -11.58 20.40 -8.04
C ASP A 428 -11.49 21.04 -6.65
N GLU A 429 -11.03 22.29 -6.61
CA GLU A 429 -10.86 23.04 -5.36
C GLU A 429 -12.20 23.43 -4.71
N ASP A 430 -13.25 23.62 -5.50
CA ASP A 430 -14.56 24.02 -4.99
C ASP A 430 -15.30 22.82 -4.37
N GLU A 431 -15.16 21.64 -4.98
CA GLU A 431 -15.75 20.39 -4.49
C GLU A 431 -14.83 19.62 -3.52
N GLU A 432 -13.58 20.06 -3.35
CA GLU A 432 -12.52 19.40 -2.59
C GLU A 432 -12.33 17.92 -2.98
N SER A 433 -12.46 17.61 -4.27
CA SER A 433 -12.48 16.24 -4.77
C SER A 433 -11.57 16.04 -5.98
N PHE A 434 -11.13 14.80 -6.22
CA PHE A 434 -10.41 14.46 -7.45
C PHE A 434 -11.40 14.13 -8.57
N SER A 435 -11.16 14.67 -9.77
CA SER A 435 -11.94 14.34 -10.96
C SER A 435 -11.75 12.89 -11.43
N LYS A 436 -10.72 12.23 -10.90
CA LYS A 436 -10.37 10.83 -11.12
C LYS A 436 -10.49 10.06 -9.79
N PRO A 437 -11.57 9.27 -9.59
CA PRO A 437 -11.87 8.58 -8.33
C PRO A 437 -10.73 7.74 -7.76
N GLY A 438 -9.85 7.19 -8.61
CA GLY A 438 -8.75 6.37 -8.12
C GLY A 438 -7.79 7.12 -7.22
N PHE A 439 -7.63 8.44 -7.39
CA PHE A 439 -6.75 9.23 -6.52
C PHE A 439 -7.36 9.53 -5.14
N GLU A 440 -8.68 9.38 -4.97
CA GLU A 440 -9.34 9.54 -3.67
C GLU A 440 -8.82 8.51 -2.66
N ASN A 441 -8.38 7.32 -3.11
CA ASN A 441 -7.77 6.32 -2.24
C ASN A 441 -6.45 6.79 -1.61
N PHE A 442 -5.73 7.74 -2.22
CA PHE A 442 -4.49 8.30 -1.67
C PHE A 442 -4.72 9.53 -0.79
N PHE A 443 -5.96 10.02 -0.68
CA PHE A 443 -6.28 11.11 0.26
C PHE A 443 -6.24 10.65 1.72
N PHE A 444 -6.45 9.36 1.97
CA PHE A 444 -6.65 8.81 3.33
C PHE A 444 -5.60 7.78 3.75
N VAL A 445 -4.71 7.34 2.85
CA VAL A 445 -4.05 6.04 3.00
C VAL A 445 -2.54 6.10 2.75
N ASN A 446 -1.77 5.61 3.74
CA ASN A 446 -0.30 5.59 3.76
C ASN A 446 0.32 4.43 2.95
N TYR A 447 -0.16 4.14 1.73
CA TYR A 447 0.42 3.05 0.92
C TYR A 447 1.06 3.55 -0.37
N THR A 448 1.94 2.72 -0.91
CA THR A 448 2.66 3.03 -2.15
C THR A 448 1.76 2.68 -3.35
N PRO A 449 1.49 3.64 -4.26
CA PRO A 449 0.78 3.40 -5.50
C PRO A 449 1.53 2.38 -6.36
N PRO A 450 0.82 1.38 -6.92
CA PRO A 450 1.47 0.29 -7.62
C PRO A 450 1.83 0.61 -9.08
N THR A 451 1.21 1.63 -9.68
CA THR A 451 1.47 2.06 -11.06
C THR A 451 2.45 3.22 -11.11
N LYS A 452 3.27 3.29 -12.17
CA LYS A 452 4.21 4.39 -12.40
C LYS A 452 3.50 5.73 -12.52
N ILE A 453 2.33 5.78 -13.15
CA ILE A 453 1.56 7.02 -13.33
C ILE A 453 1.04 7.52 -11.98
N ALA A 454 0.34 6.67 -11.21
CA ALA A 454 -0.15 7.07 -9.90
C ALA A 454 1.03 7.44 -8.98
N ASN A 455 2.11 6.66 -9.01
CA ASN A 455 3.31 6.95 -8.23
C ASN A 455 3.98 8.28 -8.64
N ASN A 456 4.08 8.59 -9.93
CA ASN A 456 4.67 9.85 -10.41
C ASN A 456 3.80 11.08 -10.09
N ILE A 457 2.49 10.96 -10.28
CA ILE A 457 1.52 12.02 -10.01
C ILE A 457 1.51 12.34 -8.53
N VAL A 458 1.44 11.31 -7.69
CA VAL A 458 1.50 11.45 -6.23
C VAL A 458 2.88 11.99 -5.85
N PHE A 459 3.98 11.30 -6.17
CA PHE A 459 5.27 11.56 -5.51
C PHE A 459 6.25 12.49 -6.23
N TYR A 460 6.25 12.52 -7.55
CA TYR A 460 7.39 13.08 -8.29
C TYR A 460 7.16 14.48 -8.81
N ASN A 461 5.93 14.82 -9.20
CA ASN A 461 5.68 16.13 -9.83
C ASN A 461 5.08 17.19 -8.91
N GLN A 462 4.88 16.91 -7.62
CA GLN A 462 4.64 17.97 -6.63
C GLN A 462 5.91 18.75 -6.27
N VAL A 463 7.09 18.29 -6.72
CA VAL A 463 8.39 18.91 -6.46
C VAL A 463 8.92 19.58 -7.73
N ALA A 464 8.24 20.64 -8.20
CA ALA A 464 8.82 21.51 -9.22
C ALA A 464 9.83 22.47 -8.59
N ASP A 465 11.03 22.58 -9.16
CA ASP A 465 12.04 23.56 -8.77
C ASP A 465 11.54 24.96 -9.16
N PRO A 466 11.28 25.87 -8.21
CA PRO A 466 10.73 27.18 -8.54
C PRO A 466 11.75 27.99 -9.36
N SER A 467 11.32 28.60 -10.47
CA SER A 467 12.20 29.43 -11.28
C SER A 467 12.69 30.66 -10.50
N LYS A 468 13.85 31.22 -10.88
CA LYS A 468 14.44 32.41 -10.22
C LYS A 468 13.50 33.62 -10.14
N GLU A 469 12.56 33.73 -11.07
CA GLU A 469 11.56 34.80 -11.12
C GLU A 469 10.36 34.50 -10.20
N GLN A 470 9.99 33.23 -10.05
CA GLN A 470 8.98 32.75 -9.09
C GLN A 470 9.48 32.84 -7.64
N LEU A 471 10.79 32.63 -7.43
CA LEU A 471 11.49 32.91 -6.16
C LEU A 471 11.62 34.41 -5.86
N ALA A 472 11.44 35.29 -6.84
CA ALA A 472 11.53 36.75 -6.63
C ALA A 472 10.17 37.38 -6.29
N ASN A 473 9.08 36.84 -6.84
CA ASN A 473 7.70 37.29 -6.60
C ASN A 473 6.98 36.40 -5.55
N LYS A 474 7.64 36.21 -4.40
CA LYS A 474 7.37 35.22 -3.34
C LYS A 474 5.96 35.21 -2.72
N SER A 475 5.03 36.09 -3.10
CA SER A 475 3.72 36.18 -2.44
C SER A 475 2.62 35.36 -3.08
N ASP A 476 2.77 34.95 -4.34
CA ASP A 476 1.65 34.36 -5.08
C ASP A 476 1.91 32.88 -5.43
N LEU A 477 3.14 32.49 -5.82
CA LEU A 477 3.43 31.06 -6.05
C LEU A 477 3.56 30.22 -4.78
N TYR A 478 3.90 30.85 -3.65
CA TYR A 478 3.94 30.15 -2.36
C TYR A 478 2.55 29.97 -1.75
N LYS A 479 1.52 30.66 -2.26
CA LYS A 479 0.11 30.35 -1.95
C LYS A 479 -0.38 29.15 -2.73
N ASP A 480 0.15 28.95 -3.94
CA ASP A 480 -0.21 27.81 -4.81
C ASP A 480 0.56 26.53 -4.46
N ASN A 481 1.67 26.65 -3.71
CA ASN A 481 2.28 25.52 -3.01
C ASN A 481 1.61 25.36 -1.64
N TYR A 482 0.51 24.61 -1.63
CA TYR A 482 -0.30 24.34 -0.44
C TYR A 482 0.53 23.84 0.76
N ILE A 483 1.58 23.05 0.51
CA ILE A 483 2.48 22.48 1.53
C ILE A 483 3.27 23.60 2.22
N ALA A 484 3.84 24.53 1.45
CA ALA A 484 4.62 25.63 2.00
C ALA A 484 3.76 26.70 2.69
N TRP A 485 2.57 27.01 2.16
CA TRP A 485 1.62 27.94 2.78
C TRP A 485 1.09 27.42 4.12
N GLN A 486 0.76 26.13 4.21
CA GLN A 486 0.27 25.53 5.45
C GLN A 486 1.35 25.42 6.54
N LEU A 487 2.60 25.11 6.18
CA LEU A 487 3.72 25.16 7.12
C LEU A 487 3.93 26.58 7.69
N GLU A 488 3.58 27.62 6.93
CA GLU A 488 3.66 29.03 7.35
C GLU A 488 2.48 29.47 8.25
N GLN A 489 1.30 28.81 8.15
CA GLN A 489 0.10 29.10 8.96
C GLN A 489 -0.02 28.26 10.24
N SER A 490 0.64 27.09 10.32
CA SER A 490 0.41 26.08 11.37
C SER A 490 1.19 26.28 12.68
N ASP A 491 1.78 27.45 12.90
CA ASP A 491 2.57 27.77 14.12
C ASP A 491 3.69 26.74 14.45
N TYR A 492 4.16 25.96 13.46
CA TYR A 492 5.47 25.29 13.49
C TYR A 492 6.57 26.37 13.39
N GLY A 493 6.71 27.17 14.44
CA GLY A 493 7.83 28.08 14.68
C GLY A 493 8.15 29.06 13.55
N TYR A 494 7.16 29.75 12.99
CA TYR A 494 7.43 30.94 12.18
C TYR A 494 7.60 32.18 13.07
N GLU A 495 8.75 32.30 13.74
CA GLU A 495 9.17 33.64 14.15
C GLU A 495 9.58 34.42 12.88
N LYS A 496 8.93 35.57 12.67
CA LYS A 496 9.18 36.49 11.55
C LYS A 496 10.68 36.59 11.23
N PRO A 497 11.12 36.34 9.98
CA PRO A 497 12.53 36.32 9.65
C PRO A 497 13.16 37.71 9.78
N THR A 498 13.93 37.94 10.83
CA THR A 498 14.92 39.02 10.87
C THR A 498 16.30 38.45 10.59
N GLY A 499 16.63 38.29 9.30
CA GLY A 499 18.00 38.19 8.79
C GLY A 499 18.77 36.88 9.04
N ASN A 500 19.23 36.28 7.94
CA ASN A 500 20.25 35.22 7.84
C ASN A 500 19.94 33.85 8.46
N TYR A 501 19.31 32.97 7.67
CA TYR A 501 19.42 31.53 7.84
C TYR A 501 19.70 30.82 6.51
N ASP A 502 20.98 30.74 6.13
CA ASP A 502 21.52 29.73 5.19
C ASP A 502 21.51 28.30 5.80
N ASN A 503 21.00 28.14 7.02
CA ASN A 503 21.07 26.92 7.83
C ASN A 503 19.70 26.38 8.29
N SER A 504 18.58 26.93 7.78
CA SER A 504 17.26 26.38 8.14
C SER A 504 17.11 24.97 7.58
N ASP A 505 16.37 24.11 8.28
CA ASP A 505 16.21 22.72 7.85
C ASP A 505 15.46 22.61 6.53
N PHE A 506 14.63 23.60 6.20
CA PHE A 506 14.03 23.74 4.86
C PHE A 506 15.07 24.13 3.79
N ALA A 507 15.99 25.07 4.08
CA ALA A 507 17.07 25.42 3.14
C ALA A 507 18.07 24.27 2.95
N LYS A 508 18.36 23.50 4.01
CA LYS A 508 19.13 22.26 3.93
C LYS A 508 18.37 21.17 3.19
N PHE A 509 17.05 21.06 3.36
CA PHE A 509 16.21 20.13 2.63
C PHE A 509 16.21 20.42 1.12
N VAL A 510 16.05 21.68 0.74
CA VAL A 510 16.14 22.16 -0.65
C VAL A 510 17.56 22.01 -1.22
N ASN A 511 18.60 22.24 -0.41
CA ASN A 511 19.99 22.01 -0.81
C ASN A 511 20.34 20.52 -0.94
N ILE A 512 19.86 19.64 -0.05
CA ILE A 512 20.05 18.18 -0.15
C ILE A 512 19.32 17.65 -1.39
N ALA A 513 18.08 18.09 -1.64
CA ALA A 513 17.34 17.73 -2.84
C ALA A 513 18.04 18.18 -4.14
N SER A 514 18.73 19.34 -4.12
CA SER A 514 19.45 19.89 -5.28
C SER A 514 20.90 19.40 -5.44
N GLU A 515 21.57 18.95 -4.37
CA GLU A 515 22.95 18.43 -4.39
C GLU A 515 23.05 16.92 -4.66
N MET A 516 21.94 16.18 -4.60
CA MET A 516 21.87 14.72 -4.75
C MET A 516 22.04 14.15 -6.18
N GLY A 517 22.85 14.78 -7.04
CA GLY A 517 23.22 14.36 -8.40
C GLY A 517 22.78 12.97 -8.92
N ILE A 518 21.68 12.91 -9.68
CA ILE A 518 21.57 12.44 -11.07
C ILE A 518 22.28 11.12 -11.50
N VAL A 519 21.48 10.09 -11.82
CA VAL A 519 21.77 8.92 -12.66
C VAL A 519 20.82 8.90 -13.87
N ASP A 520 21.34 8.63 -15.06
CA ASP A 520 20.68 8.87 -16.35
C ASP A 520 19.91 7.64 -16.88
N PHE A 521 18.60 7.75 -17.06
CA PHE A 521 17.70 6.82 -17.74
C PHE A 521 17.11 7.53 -18.97
N ASP A 522 17.54 7.17 -20.18
CA ASP A 522 17.08 7.78 -21.44
C ASP A 522 17.09 9.32 -21.47
N GLY A 523 18.10 9.95 -20.85
CA GLY A 523 18.23 11.41 -20.77
C GLY A 523 17.55 12.03 -19.55
N ILE A 524 16.92 11.24 -18.69
CA ILE A 524 16.28 11.67 -17.44
C ILE A 524 17.18 11.31 -16.26
N LYS A 525 17.44 12.31 -15.42
CA LYS A 525 18.51 12.36 -14.45
C LYS A 525 17.95 12.17 -13.02
N VAL A 526 18.21 11.04 -12.34
CA VAL A 526 17.60 10.62 -11.06
C VAL A 526 18.64 10.23 -9.98
N PRO A 527 18.64 10.82 -8.77
CA PRO A 527 19.50 10.43 -7.64
C PRO A 527 19.35 8.97 -7.19
N ALA A 528 20.48 8.29 -6.91
CA ALA A 528 20.51 6.90 -6.44
C ALA A 528 20.78 6.80 -4.93
N PHE A 529 19.82 7.15 -4.07
CA PHE A 529 19.73 6.64 -2.67
C PHE A 529 18.47 7.09 -1.89
N MET A 530 17.54 7.85 -2.48
CA MET A 530 16.23 8.15 -1.89
C MET A 530 15.14 7.69 -2.86
N HIS A 531 14.29 6.74 -2.45
CA HIS A 531 13.04 6.48 -3.16
C HIS A 531 12.00 7.50 -2.66
N PRO A 532 11.39 8.33 -3.52
CA PRO A 532 10.51 9.45 -3.14
C PRO A 532 9.18 9.08 -2.47
N SER A 533 8.92 7.81 -2.17
CA SER A 533 7.55 7.33 -1.88
C SER A 533 7.21 7.09 -0.40
N SER A 534 8.12 7.20 0.57
CA SER A 534 7.78 6.93 1.97
C SER A 534 7.63 8.17 2.85
N ASP A 535 8.63 9.06 2.92
CA ASP A 535 8.71 9.92 4.11
C ASP A 535 8.35 11.40 3.88
N LEU A 536 8.56 11.94 2.66
CA LEU A 536 8.37 13.38 2.43
C LEU A 536 6.95 13.77 2.04
N LEU A 537 6.31 12.94 1.22
CA LEU A 537 5.05 13.31 0.58
C LEU A 537 3.83 13.02 1.47
N VAL A 538 3.97 12.05 2.36
CA VAL A 538 2.97 11.77 3.38
C VAL A 538 3.05 12.75 4.55
N SER A 539 4.25 13.31 4.83
CA SER A 539 4.40 14.50 5.69
C SER A 539 3.55 15.68 5.22
N ALA A 540 3.46 15.87 3.91
CA ALA A 540 2.67 16.94 3.32
C ALA A 540 1.16 16.65 3.32
N ALA A 541 0.76 15.39 3.10
CA ALA A 541 -0.65 14.96 3.06
C ALA A 541 -1.31 14.90 4.45
N GLN A 542 -0.57 14.53 5.51
CA GLN A 542 -1.11 14.51 6.87
C GLN A 542 -1.27 15.92 7.46
N VAL A 543 -0.39 16.87 7.09
CA VAL A 543 -0.53 18.30 7.46
C VAL A 543 -1.75 18.95 6.80
N TYR A 544 -2.15 18.52 5.59
CA TYR A 544 -3.41 18.92 4.94
C TYR A 544 -4.64 18.50 5.77
N TYR A 545 -4.65 17.28 6.30
CA TYR A 545 -5.84 16.69 6.95
C TYR A 545 -6.05 17.13 8.40
N VAL A 546 -4.98 17.30 9.17
CA VAL A 546 -5.06 17.66 10.60
C VAL A 546 -5.60 19.08 10.81
N ASN A 547 -5.40 20.00 9.86
CA ASN A 547 -5.79 21.42 10.02
C ASN A 547 -7.14 21.80 9.39
N ARG A 548 -7.73 21.00 8.49
CA ARG A 548 -9.07 21.29 7.95
C ARG A 548 -10.21 20.71 8.80
N PHE A 549 -9.93 19.76 9.71
CA PHE A 549 -10.98 19.03 10.44
C PHE A 549 -10.84 18.96 11.97
N LYS A 550 -9.98 19.77 12.61
CA LYS A 550 -9.93 19.88 14.08
C LYS A 550 -10.03 21.30 14.68
N THR A 551 -10.65 22.25 13.96
CA THR A 551 -11.38 23.39 14.56
C THR A 551 -12.42 23.95 13.61
#